data_AF-A0A7S3H9J1-F1
#
_entry.id   AF-A0A7S3H9J1-F1
#
_cell.length_a   1.000
_cell.length_b   1.000
_cell.length_c   1.000
_cell.angle_alpha   90.00
_cell.angle_beta   90.00
_cell.angle_gamma   90.00
#
_symmetry.space_group_name_H-M   'P 1'
#
loop_
_entity.id
_entity.type
_entity.pdbx_description
1 polymer ?
#
loop_
_entity_poly.entity_id
_entity_poly.type
_entity_poly.pdbx_seq_one_letter_code
_entity_poly.pdbx_strand_id
1 'polypeptide(L)'
;ELCPDAFARAHMDEAVEFLLRCAKTSDLRPQALLATGKLCVAVGPYLVPRIDEMMVMLRDSFPAINTSEKSRKHKHSTEVDTTHAEALLCISDMVQGLGAPFHDKVLTLLEPMLHTGLTA
;
A
#
# COMPACT_ATOMS: atom_id res chain seq x y z
N GLU A 1 16.91 22.04 -7.75
CA GLU A 1 17.17 20.59 -7.68
C GLU A 1 16.27 20.00 -6.60
N LEU A 2 15.60 18.89 -6.87
CA LEU A 2 14.86 18.16 -5.83
C LEU A 2 15.89 17.41 -5.00
N CYS A 3 15.97 17.67 -3.69
CA CYS A 3 16.89 17.01 -2.77
C CYS A 3 16.10 16.04 -1.88
N PRO A 4 16.11 14.72 -2.19
CA PRO A 4 15.40 13.70 -1.41
C PRO A 4 15.79 13.76 0.07
N ASP A 5 17.06 14.02 0.38
CA ASP A 5 17.59 14.11 1.75
C ASP A 5 17.05 15.32 2.53
N ALA A 6 16.80 16.44 1.85
CA ALA A 6 16.20 17.61 2.49
C ALA A 6 14.73 17.36 2.81
N PHE A 7 13.99 16.75 1.88
CA PHE A 7 12.62 16.32 2.11
C PHE A 7 12.54 15.29 3.25
N ALA A 8 13.41 14.28 3.21
CA ALA A 8 13.41 13.18 4.17
C ALA A 8 13.54 13.68 5.62
N ARG A 9 14.43 14.65 5.84
CA ARG A 9 14.69 15.23 7.16
C ARG A 9 13.60 16.17 7.66
N ALA A 10 12.93 16.89 6.76
CA ALA A 10 12.01 17.95 7.13
C ALA A 10 10.53 17.51 7.13
N HIS A 11 10.15 16.58 6.26
CA HIS A 11 8.75 16.34 5.91
C HIS A 11 8.35 14.86 5.82
N MET A 12 9.29 13.92 5.90
CA MET A 12 8.96 12.50 5.68
C MET A 12 7.96 11.97 6.69
N ASP A 13 8.16 12.25 7.97
CA ASP A 13 7.29 11.70 9.02
C ASP A 13 5.86 12.19 8.86
N GLU A 14 5.68 13.49 8.62
CA GLU A 14 4.37 14.09 8.37
C GLU A 14 3.73 13.56 7.08
N ALA A 15 4.52 13.39 6.01
CA ALA A 15 4.04 12.86 4.75
C ALA A 15 3.54 11.41 4.90
N VAL A 16 4.30 10.56 5.57
CA VAL A 16 3.91 9.16 5.82
C VAL A 16 2.66 9.10 6.70
N GLU A 17 2.60 9.88 7.79
CA GLU A 17 1.41 9.93 8.65
C GLU A 17 0.16 10.45 7.91
N PHE A 18 0.33 11.42 7.02
CA PHE A 18 -0.75 11.90 6.16
C PHE A 18 -1.25 10.79 5.24
N LEU A 19 -0.34 10.08 4.55
CA LEU A 19 -0.69 8.97 3.66
C LEU A 19 -1.39 7.82 4.41
N LEU A 20 -0.88 7.43 5.58
CA LEU A 20 -1.50 6.40 6.43
C LEU A 20 -2.92 6.80 6.89
N ARG A 21 -3.16 8.09 7.14
CA ARG A 21 -4.52 8.59 7.43
C ARG A 21 -5.41 8.53 6.20
N CYS A 22 -4.92 8.97 5.03
CA CYS A 22 -5.68 8.90 3.78
C CYS A 22 -6.05 7.46 3.42
N ALA A 23 -5.17 6.49 3.66
CA ALA A 23 -5.43 5.08 3.41
C ALA A 23 -6.60 4.51 4.21
N LYS A 24 -6.94 5.10 5.37
CA LYS A 24 -8.10 4.71 6.18
C LYS A 24 -9.42 5.22 5.60
N THR A 25 -9.40 6.22 4.72
CA THR A 25 -10.58 6.79 4.06
C THR A 25 -10.79 6.10 2.71
N SER A 26 -11.96 5.47 2.50
CA SER A 26 -12.26 4.69 1.27
C SER A 26 -11.94 5.45 -0.01
N ASP A 27 -12.36 6.72 -0.07
CA ASP A 27 -12.31 7.52 -1.29
C ASP A 27 -10.91 8.04 -1.61
N LEU A 28 -10.01 8.04 -0.61
CA LEU A 28 -8.62 8.49 -0.74
C LEU A 28 -7.62 7.32 -0.75
N ARG A 29 -8.08 6.12 -0.41
CA ARG A 29 -7.22 4.94 -0.27
C ARG A 29 -6.47 4.60 -1.56
N PRO A 30 -7.10 4.59 -2.75
CA PRO A 30 -6.36 4.27 -3.98
C PRO A 30 -5.20 5.25 -4.23
N GLN A 31 -5.44 6.55 -4.06
CA GLN A 31 -4.42 7.58 -4.23
C GLN A 31 -3.35 7.52 -3.14
N ALA A 32 -3.72 7.18 -1.90
CA ALA A 32 -2.78 6.99 -0.81
C ALA A 32 -1.82 5.82 -1.07
N LEU A 33 -2.33 4.71 -1.62
CA LEU A 33 -1.51 3.56 -2.03
C LEU A 33 -0.52 3.94 -3.13
N LEU A 34 -1.00 4.58 -4.20
CA LEU A 34 -0.14 5.03 -5.29
C LEU A 34 0.94 6.01 -4.80
N ALA A 35 0.56 7.00 -4.00
CA ALA A 35 1.49 7.99 -3.46
C ALA A 35 2.52 7.35 -2.51
N THR A 36 2.11 6.35 -1.71
CA THR A 36 3.03 5.58 -0.85
C THR A 36 4.06 4.83 -1.68
N GLY A 37 3.63 4.15 -2.75
CA GLY A 37 4.54 3.48 -3.69
C GLY A 37 5.57 4.45 -4.28
N LYS A 38 5.11 5.58 -4.81
CA LYS A 38 6.01 6.60 -5.37
C LYS A 38 6.95 7.21 -4.35
N LEU A 39 6.49 7.40 -3.10
CA LEU A 39 7.35 7.85 -2.02
C LEU A 39 8.45 6.83 -1.71
N CYS A 40 8.12 5.53 -1.70
CA CYS A 40 9.11 4.46 -1.53
C CYS A 40 10.16 4.46 -2.64
N VAL A 41 9.76 4.68 -3.89
CA VAL A 41 10.72 4.80 -5.01
C VAL A 41 11.61 6.03 -4.87
N ALA A 42 11.07 7.15 -4.38
CA ALA A 42 11.80 8.42 -4.29
C ALA A 42 12.77 8.48 -3.09
N VAL A 43 12.39 7.94 -1.93
CA VAL A 43 13.12 8.09 -0.64
C VAL A 43 13.22 6.77 0.15
N GLY A 44 13.16 5.62 -0.53
CA GLY A 44 13.10 4.29 0.09
C GLY A 44 14.07 4.01 1.25
N PRO A 45 15.37 4.37 1.18
CA PRO A 45 16.31 4.15 2.29
C PRO A 45 15.88 4.81 3.61
N TYR A 46 15.17 5.93 3.55
CA TYR A 46 14.67 6.64 4.73
C TYR A 46 13.39 6.01 5.30
N LEU A 47 12.68 5.22 4.51
CA LEU A 47 11.41 4.59 4.88
C LEU A 47 11.56 3.18 5.45
N VAL A 48 12.77 2.61 5.43
CA VAL A 48 13.07 1.27 6.00
C VAL A 48 12.56 1.11 7.45
N PRO A 49 12.73 2.09 8.35
CA PRO A 49 12.23 1.97 9.72
C PRO A 49 10.70 1.88 9.84
N ARG A 50 9.95 2.31 8.81
CA ARG A 50 8.49 2.41 8.81
C ARG A 50 7.80 1.35 7.95
N ILE A 51 8.54 0.34 7.47
CA ILE A 51 8.00 -0.71 6.59
C ILE A 51 6.82 -1.44 7.24
N ASP A 52 6.86 -1.71 8.54
CA ASP A 52 5.78 -2.44 9.21
C ASP A 52 4.45 -1.67 9.24
N GLU A 53 4.49 -0.34 9.36
CA GLU A 53 3.30 0.50 9.26
C GLU A 53 2.69 0.44 7.85
N MET A 54 3.54 0.49 6.82
CA MET A 54 3.12 0.40 5.43
C MET A 54 2.57 -1.01 5.09
N MET A 55 3.13 -2.06 5.70
CA MET A 55 2.63 -3.43 5.56
C MET A 55 1.22 -3.61 6.12
N VAL A 56 0.88 -2.95 7.23
CA VAL A 56 -0.49 -2.98 7.78
C VAL A 56 -1.47 -2.37 6.78
N MET A 57 -1.15 -1.19 6.24
CA MET A 57 -1.95 -0.54 5.21
C MET A 57 -2.16 -1.41 3.96
N LEU A 58 -1.12 -2.10 3.49
CA LEU A 58 -1.23 -3.02 2.35
C LEU A 58 -2.17 -4.18 2.66
N ARG A 59 -2.05 -4.81 3.83
CA ARG A 59 -2.92 -5.94 4.22
C ARG A 59 -4.38 -5.51 4.33
N ASP A 60 -4.65 -4.31 4.83
CA ASP A 60 -6.00 -3.74 4.92
C ASP A 60 -6.60 -3.41 3.54
N SER A 61 -5.79 -3.42 2.49
CA SER A 61 -6.21 -3.17 1.11
C SER A 61 -6.61 -4.46 0.36
N PHE A 62 -6.36 -5.64 0.93
CA PHE A 62 -6.83 -6.92 0.40
C PHE A 62 -8.01 -7.47 1.21
N PRO A 63 -8.95 -8.20 0.56
CA PRO A 63 -10.03 -8.87 1.28
C PRO A 63 -9.47 -9.91 2.27
N ALA A 64 -10.04 -9.96 3.48
CA ALA A 64 -9.59 -10.89 4.51
C ALA A 64 -9.90 -12.36 4.12
N ILE A 65 -8.87 -13.21 4.11
CA ILE A 65 -8.93 -14.62 3.68
C ILE A 65 -9.86 -15.47 4.59
N ASN A 66 -10.12 -15.05 5.84
CA ASN A 66 -10.76 -15.89 6.87
C ASN A 66 -12.13 -15.43 7.39
N THR A 67 -12.83 -14.47 6.77
CA THR A 67 -14.21 -14.17 7.16
C THR A 67 -15.19 -15.04 6.37
N SER A 68 -15.40 -16.25 6.89
CA SER A 68 -16.55 -17.08 6.58
C SER A 68 -17.85 -16.27 6.65
N GLU A 69 -18.61 -16.29 5.55
CA GLU A 69 -20.07 -16.33 5.52
C GLU A 69 -20.80 -15.79 6.76
N LYS A 70 -21.00 -14.47 6.83
CA LYS A 70 -22.27 -13.84 7.27
C LYS A 70 -22.10 -12.33 7.24
N SER A 71 -22.99 -11.69 6.47
CA SER A 71 -23.25 -10.25 6.46
C SER A 71 -22.31 -9.37 5.64
N ARG A 72 -22.40 -9.45 4.30
CA ARG A 72 -22.43 -8.23 3.46
C ARG A 72 -23.42 -8.39 2.30
N LYS A 73 -24.69 -8.15 2.58
CA LYS A 73 -25.53 -7.40 1.63
C LYS A 73 -24.89 -6.03 1.47
N HIS A 74 -23.96 -5.89 0.55
CA HIS A 74 -23.60 -4.58 0.01
C HIS A 74 -23.37 -4.74 -1.47
N LYS A 75 -24.41 -4.35 -2.20
CA LYS A 75 -24.37 -3.64 -3.48
C LYS A 75 -23.15 -3.98 -4.33
N HIS A 76 -23.36 -4.91 -5.25
CA HIS A 76 -22.65 -4.99 -6.52
C HIS A 76 -22.78 -3.62 -7.22
N SER A 77 -21.95 -2.65 -6.85
CA SER A 77 -21.63 -1.54 -7.72
C SER A 77 -20.60 -2.06 -8.69
N THR A 78 -20.90 -1.91 -9.97
CA THR A 78 -20.06 -2.11 -11.14
C THR A 78 -18.92 -1.08 -11.21
N GLU A 79 -18.38 -0.67 -10.06
CA GLU A 79 -17.11 0.02 -9.98
C GLU A 79 -16.07 -1.07 -9.83
N VAL A 80 -15.25 -1.24 -10.86
CA VAL A 80 -14.01 -2.02 -10.78
C VAL A 80 -13.33 -1.62 -9.48
N ASP A 81 -13.03 -2.59 -8.62
CA ASP A 81 -12.41 -2.35 -7.31
C ASP A 81 -10.97 -1.87 -7.52
N THR A 82 -10.82 -0.61 -7.93
CA THR A 82 -9.55 -0.03 -8.39
C THR A 82 -8.52 -0.10 -7.26
N THR A 83 -8.96 -0.02 -6.00
CA THR A 83 -8.14 -0.21 -4.81
C THR A 83 -7.19 -1.42 -4.91
N HIS A 84 -7.63 -2.53 -5.52
CA HIS A 84 -6.80 -3.72 -5.67
C HIS A 84 -5.62 -3.50 -6.63
N ALA A 85 -5.86 -2.89 -7.79
CA ALA A 85 -4.79 -2.58 -8.76
C ALA A 85 -3.78 -1.59 -8.16
N GLU A 86 -4.26 -0.57 -7.46
CA GLU A 86 -3.43 0.41 -6.76
C GLU A 86 -2.59 -0.23 -5.64
N ALA A 87 -3.15 -1.22 -4.92
CA ALA A 87 -2.40 -1.98 -3.91
C ALA A 87 -1.28 -2.81 -4.53
N LEU A 88 -1.54 -3.49 -5.66
CA LEU A 88 -0.51 -4.25 -6.39
C LEU A 88 0.60 -3.34 -6.94
N LEU A 89 0.23 -2.19 -7.50
CA LEU A 89 1.19 -1.19 -7.96
C LEU A 89 2.03 -0.64 -6.80
N CYS A 90 1.39 -0.37 -5.65
CA CYS A 90 2.09 0.05 -4.44
C CYS A 90 3.11 -1.01 -4.00
N ILE A 91 2.74 -2.30 -3.99
CA ILE A 91 3.68 -3.39 -3.67
C ILE A 91 4.85 -3.43 -4.64
N SER A 92 4.58 -3.31 -5.96
CA SER A 92 5.64 -3.27 -6.98
C SER A 92 6.62 -2.12 -6.75
N ASP A 93 6.10 -0.91 -6.53
CA ASP A 93 6.90 0.27 -6.26
C ASP A 93 7.67 0.15 -4.92
N MET A 94 7.07 -0.46 -3.90
CA MET A 94 7.73 -0.74 -2.62
C MET A 94 8.89 -1.72 -2.76
N VAL A 95 8.73 -2.79 -3.55
CA VAL A 95 9.83 -3.72 -3.86
C VAL A 95 10.97 -2.99 -4.54
N GLN A 96 10.67 -2.12 -5.52
CA GLN A 96 11.68 -1.34 -6.23
C GLN A 96 12.38 -0.32 -5.33
N GLY A 97 11.62 0.40 -4.51
CA GLY A 97 12.12 1.51 -3.70
C GLY A 97 12.83 1.09 -2.42
N LEU A 98 12.29 0.08 -1.73
CA LEU A 98 12.83 -0.41 -0.46
C LEU A 98 13.89 -1.50 -0.65
N GLY A 99 13.78 -2.30 -1.72
CA GLY A 99 14.72 -3.37 -2.03
C GLY A 99 14.75 -4.49 -0.99
N ALA A 100 15.94 -5.00 -0.69
CA ALA A 100 16.16 -6.19 0.15
C ALA A 100 15.42 -6.16 1.50
N PRO A 101 15.37 -5.05 2.27
CA PRO A 101 14.55 -4.94 3.48
C PRO A 101 13.07 -5.31 3.34
N PHE A 102 12.50 -5.22 2.13
CA PHE A 102 11.10 -5.51 1.86
C PHE A 102 10.86 -6.91 1.29
N HIS A 103 11.89 -7.58 0.77
CA HIS A 103 11.76 -8.86 0.06
C HIS A 103 11.10 -9.95 0.91
N ASP A 104 11.51 -10.13 2.16
CA ASP A 104 10.91 -11.16 3.03
C ASP A 104 9.45 -10.83 3.38
N LYS A 105 9.11 -9.53 3.45
CA LYS A 105 7.77 -9.07 3.83
C LYS A 105 6.78 -9.21 2.67
N VAL A 106 7.21 -8.95 1.43
CA VAL A 106 6.34 -9.13 0.25
C VAL A 106 5.92 -10.59 0.06
N LEU A 107 6.73 -11.56 0.47
CA LEU A 107 6.33 -12.98 0.44
C LEU A 107 5.07 -13.24 1.28
N THR A 108 4.89 -12.50 2.38
CA THR A 108 3.68 -12.60 3.22
C THR A 108 2.43 -11.99 2.58
N LEU A 109 2.58 -11.29 1.46
CA LEU A 109 1.49 -10.68 0.70
C LEU A 109 1.08 -11.52 -0.51
N LEU A 110 1.85 -12.54 -0.89
CA LEU A 110 1.56 -13.33 -2.09
C LEU A 110 0.19 -14.01 -2.01
N GLU A 111 -0.15 -14.59 -0.86
CA GLU A 111 -1.46 -15.24 -0.67
C GLU A 111 -2.64 -14.25 -0.83
N PRO A 112 -2.68 -13.09 -0.12
CA PRO A 112 -3.77 -12.13 -0.33
C PRO A 112 -3.77 -11.50 -1.73
N MET A 113 -2.61 -11.32 -2.37
CA MET A 113 -2.52 -10.82 -3.75
C MET A 113 -3.13 -11.78 -4.79
N LEU A 114 -3.01 -13.09 -4.55
CA LEU A 114 -3.52 -14.11 -5.47
C LEU A 114 -4.99 -14.48 -5.19
N HIS A 115 -5.48 -14.16 -4.00
CA HIS A 115 -6.84 -14.51 -3.56
C HIS A 115 -7.93 -13.85 -4.41
N THR A 116 -7.67 -12.65 -4.95
CA THR A 116 -8.61 -11.92 -5.81
C THR A 116 -8.72 -12.48 -7.24
N GLY A 117 -7.95 -13.52 -7.57
CA GLY A 117 -7.90 -14.12 -8.89
C GLY A 117 -7.06 -13.32 -9.90
N LEU A 118 -7.07 -13.78 -11.15
CA LEU A 118 -6.38 -13.12 -12.26
C LEU A 118 -7.18 -11.88 -12.68
N THR A 119 -6.70 -10.69 -12.31
CA THR A 119 -7.19 -9.43 -12.85
C THR A 119 -6.64 -9.25 -14.28
N ALA A 120 -7.52 -9.10 -15.27
CA ALA A 120 -7.19 -8.92 -16.69
C ALA A 120 -7.08 -7.44 -17.07
#